data_AF-A0A9D6M8N9-F1
#
_entry.id   AF-A0A9D6M8N9-F1
#
_cell.length_a   1.000
_cell.length_b   1.000
_cell.length_c   1.000
_cell.angle_alpha   90.00
_cell.angle_beta   90.00
_cell.angle_gamma   90.00
#
_symmetry.space_group_name_H-M   'P 1'
#
loop_
_entity.id
_entity.type
_entity.pdbx_description
1 polymer ?
#
loop_
_entity_poly.entity_id
_entity_poly.type
_entity_poly.pdbx_seq_one_letter_code
_entity_poly.pdbx_strand_id
1 'polypeptide(L)'
;MHGHSHCPGHCCRSNFIAGLVISESEYSHQIVAEMLPFRDVFSSLFFISIGMLLEVNYFLSNLSHIFPMACAIIALKILVVVGIGQMLRYPFRLAVIVGIGLSNIGEFSFVLMKAGGEYGILSNEMYQTFIASSILTMLAIPLLFEKSQRVALQLAHILGAKGISSLESVPKGFSNHVIIAGYGLNGQNTASVLKSTGIEYIILDMNADRISRAKKEKHKALFGDISHQRI
;
A
#
# COMPACT_ATOMS: atom_id res chain seq x y z
N MET A 1 27.90 33.96 -30.06
CA MET A 1 29.14 33.33 -29.59
C MET A 1 29.09 33.28 -28.07
N HIS A 2 29.10 32.05 -27.51
CA HIS A 2 29.43 31.61 -26.13
C HIS A 2 28.84 32.36 -24.92
N GLY A 3 28.37 31.71 -23.84
CA GLY A 3 28.50 30.31 -23.46
C GLY A 3 27.76 30.00 -22.15
N HIS A 4 27.57 28.70 -21.96
CA HIS A 4 26.99 28.02 -20.81
C HIS A 4 27.60 28.42 -19.45
N SER A 5 26.77 28.39 -18.40
CA SER A 5 27.20 27.93 -17.09
C SER A 5 26.05 27.25 -16.36
N HIS A 6 26.10 25.91 -16.43
CA HIS A 6 25.34 24.95 -15.63
C HIS A 6 25.39 25.26 -14.14
N CYS A 7 24.26 25.07 -13.45
CA CYS A 7 24.23 24.88 -12.00
C CYS A 7 23.57 23.52 -11.69
N PRO A 8 24.34 22.44 -11.49
CA PRO A 8 23.81 21.14 -11.13
C PRO A 8 23.82 20.97 -9.60
N GLY A 9 22.67 20.68 -8.97
CA GLY A 9 22.66 20.06 -7.64
C GLY A 9 21.66 20.57 -6.60
N HIS A 10 21.01 21.73 -6.78
CA HIS A 10 20.16 22.32 -5.73
C HIS A 10 18.63 22.28 -5.98
N CYS A 11 18.17 21.90 -7.18
CA CYS A 11 16.74 21.96 -7.52
C CYS A 11 15.86 20.94 -6.76
N CYS A 12 16.37 19.75 -6.44
CA CYS A 12 15.55 18.71 -5.80
C CYS A 12 15.13 19.05 -4.35
N ARG A 13 15.90 19.86 -3.61
CA ARG A 13 15.51 20.28 -2.25
C ARG A 13 14.38 21.30 -2.27
N SER A 14 14.27 22.08 -3.36
CA SER A 14 13.22 23.09 -3.51
C SER A 14 11.84 22.45 -3.60
N ASN A 15 11.70 21.30 -4.26
CA ASN A 15 10.39 20.64 -4.43
C ASN A 15 9.87 20.00 -3.12
N PHE A 16 10.76 19.44 -2.30
CA PHE A 16 10.37 18.86 -1.01
C PHE A 16 9.99 19.95 0.01
N ILE A 17 10.74 21.06 0.04
CA ILE A 17 10.46 22.20 0.93
C ILE A 17 9.19 22.93 0.47
N ALA A 18 8.99 23.12 -0.85
CA ALA A 18 7.76 23.69 -1.39
C ALA A 18 6.52 22.83 -1.05
N GLY A 19 6.64 21.49 -1.12
CA GLY A 19 5.57 20.58 -0.70
C GLY A 19 5.24 20.66 0.79
N LEU A 20 6.25 20.80 1.65
CA LEU A 20 6.08 20.97 3.11
C LEU A 20 5.41 22.32 3.45
N VAL A 21 5.79 23.40 2.76
CA VAL A 21 5.21 24.74 2.97
C VAL A 21 3.77 24.82 2.44
N ILE A 22 3.45 24.18 1.31
CA ILE A 22 2.07 24.08 0.81
C ILE A 22 1.20 23.27 1.79
N SER A 23 1.75 22.24 2.44
CA SER A 23 0.98 21.33 3.31
C SER A 23 0.47 21.97 4.61
N GLU A 24 1.04 23.08 5.08
CA GLU A 24 0.57 23.81 6.27
C GLU A 24 -0.44 24.93 5.96
N SER A 25 -0.74 25.20 4.68
CA SER A 25 -1.69 26.24 4.28
C SER A 25 -3.14 25.72 4.32
N GLU A 26 -4.11 26.55 4.73
CA GLU A 26 -5.55 26.26 4.60
C GLU A 26 -5.99 26.00 3.15
N TYR A 27 -5.18 26.40 2.15
CA TYR A 27 -5.39 26.14 0.72
C TYR A 27 -4.73 24.85 0.22
N SER A 28 -4.02 24.11 1.08
CA SER A 28 -3.33 22.86 0.74
C SER A 28 -4.23 21.86 0.03
N HIS A 29 -5.47 21.68 0.51
CA HIS A 29 -6.44 20.77 -0.09
C HIS A 29 -6.82 21.15 -1.52
N GLN A 30 -6.93 22.44 -1.80
CA GLN A 30 -7.34 22.95 -3.12
C GLN A 30 -6.17 22.90 -4.10
N ILE A 31 -4.95 23.25 -3.66
CA ILE A 31 -3.73 23.14 -4.45
C ILE A 31 -3.43 21.67 -4.77
N VAL A 32 -3.59 20.76 -3.81
CA VAL A 32 -3.40 19.31 -4.05
C VAL A 32 -4.41 18.79 -5.06
N ALA A 33 -5.68 19.21 -4.96
CA ALA A 33 -6.72 18.81 -5.92
C ALA A 33 -6.42 19.29 -7.35
N GLU A 34 -5.87 20.49 -7.51
CA GLU A 34 -5.43 21.03 -8.81
C GLU A 34 -4.18 20.33 -9.36
N MET A 35 -3.34 19.74 -8.50
CA MET A 35 -2.12 19.02 -8.90
C MET A 35 -2.35 17.55 -9.27
N LEU A 36 -3.46 16.94 -8.84
CA LEU A 36 -3.85 15.57 -9.21
C LEU A 36 -3.84 15.30 -10.72
N PRO A 37 -4.46 16.12 -11.59
CA PRO A 37 -4.44 15.88 -13.04
C PRO A 37 -3.02 15.97 -13.62
N PHE A 38 -2.16 16.84 -13.10
CA PHE A 38 -0.77 16.90 -13.55
C PHE A 38 0.00 15.64 -13.19
N ARG A 39 -0.19 15.11 -11.98
CA ARG A 39 0.42 13.84 -11.56
C ARG A 39 0.06 12.72 -12.53
N ASP A 40 -1.20 12.61 -12.91
CA ASP A 40 -1.66 11.53 -13.78
C ASP A 40 -1.07 11.67 -15.21
N VAL A 41 -0.91 12.89 -15.72
CA VAL A 41 -0.20 13.16 -16.99
C VAL A 41 1.28 12.81 -16.89
N PHE A 42 1.97 13.20 -15.81
CA PHE A 42 3.39 12.88 -15.60
C PHE A 42 3.62 11.38 -15.44
N SER A 43 2.78 10.67 -14.70
CA SER A 43 2.82 9.22 -14.60
C SER A 43 2.61 8.56 -15.98
N SER A 44 1.67 9.05 -16.79
CA SER A 44 1.45 8.54 -18.15
C SER A 44 2.70 8.73 -19.03
N LEU A 45 3.31 9.92 -19.00
CA LEU A 45 4.55 10.21 -19.75
C LEU A 45 5.73 9.37 -19.26
N PHE A 46 5.83 9.14 -17.95
CA PHE A 46 6.85 8.29 -17.35
C PHE A 46 6.73 6.85 -17.83
N PHE A 47 5.52 6.27 -17.82
CA PHE A 47 5.29 4.92 -18.33
C PHE A 47 5.60 4.79 -19.82
N ILE A 48 5.22 5.79 -20.64
CA ILE A 48 5.58 5.81 -22.08
C ILE A 48 7.11 5.85 -22.25
N SER A 49 7.78 6.72 -21.52
CA SER A 49 9.24 6.91 -21.61
C SER A 49 10.00 5.63 -21.23
N ILE A 50 9.59 4.96 -20.16
CA ILE A 50 10.20 3.70 -19.72
C ILE A 50 9.88 2.56 -20.69
N GLY A 51 8.66 2.53 -21.24
CA GLY A 51 8.29 1.56 -22.27
C GLY A 51 9.17 1.68 -23.52
N MET A 52 9.54 2.90 -23.92
CA MET A 52 10.47 3.14 -25.04
C MET A 52 11.92 2.77 -24.71
N LEU A 53 12.30 2.81 -23.44
CA LEU A 53 13.65 2.48 -22.97
C LEU A 53 13.92 0.96 -22.95
N LEU A 54 12.85 0.17 -22.88
CA LEU A 54 12.91 -1.29 -22.90
C LEU A 54 13.21 -1.81 -24.30
N GLU A 55 14.33 -2.53 -24.45
CA GLU A 55 14.59 -3.30 -25.66
C GLU A 55 13.79 -4.60 -25.68
N VAL A 56 12.70 -4.63 -26.45
CA VAL A 56 11.79 -5.78 -26.54
C VAL A 56 12.50 -7.06 -27.01
N ASN A 57 13.46 -6.94 -27.92
CA ASN A 57 14.25 -8.08 -28.39
C ASN A 57 15.07 -8.69 -27.24
N TYR A 58 15.75 -7.85 -26.45
CA TYR A 58 16.51 -8.30 -25.27
C TYR A 58 15.59 -8.94 -24.23
N PHE A 59 14.41 -8.34 -23.99
CA PHE A 59 13.41 -8.85 -23.06
C PHE A 59 12.93 -10.26 -23.42
N LEU A 60 12.62 -10.50 -24.70
CA LEU A 60 12.13 -11.79 -25.17
C LEU A 60 13.23 -12.86 -25.14
N SER A 61 14.47 -12.51 -25.49
CA SER A 61 15.59 -13.45 -25.49
C SER A 61 16.07 -13.82 -24.09
N ASN A 62 15.98 -12.91 -23.13
CA ASN A 62 16.52 -13.09 -21.77
C ASN A 62 15.42 -13.28 -20.71
N LEU A 63 14.20 -13.63 -21.13
CA LEU A 63 13.05 -13.76 -20.24
C LEU A 63 13.30 -14.76 -19.10
N SER A 64 14.07 -15.80 -19.37
CA SER A 64 14.51 -16.82 -18.40
C SER A 64 15.33 -16.25 -17.24
N HIS A 65 16.09 -15.18 -17.47
CA HIS A 65 16.88 -14.50 -16.43
C HIS A 65 16.10 -13.35 -15.76
N ILE A 66 15.30 -12.63 -16.55
CA ILE A 66 14.52 -11.48 -16.08
C ILE A 66 13.40 -11.90 -15.13
N PHE A 67 12.68 -12.97 -15.46
CA PHE A 67 11.54 -13.44 -14.68
C PHE A 67 11.90 -13.84 -13.24
N PRO A 68 12.90 -14.72 -12.98
CA PRO A 68 13.28 -15.06 -11.62
C PRO A 68 13.84 -13.86 -10.86
N MET A 69 14.53 -12.93 -11.53
CA MET A 69 15.02 -11.70 -10.91
C MET A 69 13.87 -10.82 -10.42
N ALA A 70 12.84 -10.59 -11.26
CA ALA A 70 11.66 -9.84 -10.87
C ALA A 70 10.91 -10.53 -9.71
N CYS A 71 10.71 -11.86 -9.79
CA CYS A 71 10.10 -12.63 -8.71
C CYS A 71 10.90 -12.53 -7.40
N ALA A 72 12.23 -12.60 -7.47
CA ALA A 72 13.10 -12.48 -6.30
C ALA A 72 12.99 -11.09 -5.66
N ILE A 73 12.96 -10.01 -6.46
CA ILE A 73 12.79 -8.64 -5.95
C ILE A 73 11.45 -8.49 -5.22
N ILE A 74 10.36 -8.96 -5.83
CA ILE A 74 9.02 -8.91 -5.24
C ILE A 74 9.00 -9.73 -3.94
N ALA A 75 9.48 -10.98 -3.98
CA ALA A 75 9.47 -11.87 -2.83
C ALA A 75 10.29 -11.30 -1.66
N LEU A 76 11.48 -10.77 -1.94
CA LEU A 76 12.35 -10.15 -0.94
C LEU A 76 11.66 -8.96 -0.28
N LYS A 77 11.09 -8.04 -1.08
CA LYS A 77 10.38 -6.88 -0.53
C LYS A 77 9.18 -7.26 0.32
N ILE A 78 8.35 -8.19 -0.15
CA ILE A 78 7.21 -8.69 0.64
C ILE A 78 7.71 -9.30 1.94
N LEU A 79 8.75 -10.13 1.89
CA LEU A 79 9.30 -10.80 3.08
C LEU A 79 9.81 -9.78 4.11
N VAL A 80 10.55 -8.76 3.66
CA VAL A 80 11.05 -7.68 4.53
C VAL A 80 9.88 -6.93 5.18
N VAL A 81 8.90 -6.49 4.39
CA VAL A 81 7.75 -5.73 4.91
C VAL A 81 6.90 -6.57 5.85
N VAL A 82 6.63 -7.84 5.49
CA VAL A 82 5.89 -8.76 6.35
C VAL A 82 6.66 -9.03 7.64
N GLY A 83 7.98 -9.24 7.56
CA GLY A 83 8.85 -9.43 8.72
C GLY A 83 8.77 -8.25 9.69
N ILE A 84 8.90 -7.02 9.18
CA ILE A 84 8.75 -5.79 9.97
C ILE A 84 7.33 -5.71 10.56
N GLY A 85 6.31 -5.99 9.76
CA GLY A 85 4.92 -5.99 10.22
C GLY A 85 4.66 -6.97 11.37
N GLN A 86 5.28 -8.16 11.33
CA GLN A 86 5.20 -9.14 12.42
C GLN A 86 5.96 -8.70 13.67
N MET A 87 7.14 -8.08 13.52
CA MET A 87 7.88 -7.50 14.66
C MET A 87 7.05 -6.41 15.37
N LEU A 88 6.30 -5.62 14.60
CA LEU A 88 5.39 -4.60 15.11
C LEU A 88 4.03 -5.15 15.58
N ARG A 89 3.82 -6.48 15.56
CA ARG A 89 2.59 -7.18 15.95
C ARG A 89 1.34 -6.78 15.14
N TYR A 90 1.51 -6.36 13.90
CA TYR A 90 0.39 -6.14 12.99
C TYR A 90 -0.22 -7.47 12.51
N PRO A 91 -1.53 -7.49 12.19
CA PRO A 91 -2.18 -8.66 11.61
C PRO A 91 -1.45 -9.12 10.35
N PHE A 92 -1.14 -10.41 10.24
CA PHE A 92 -0.41 -10.99 9.11
C PHE A 92 -1.05 -10.63 7.75
N ARG A 93 -2.38 -10.60 7.70
CA ARG A 93 -3.13 -10.20 6.49
C ARG A 93 -2.81 -8.78 6.05
N LEU A 94 -2.78 -7.84 6.99
CA LEU A 94 -2.46 -6.44 6.71
C LEU A 94 -1.01 -6.30 6.26
N ALA A 95 -0.09 -7.00 6.94
CA ALA A 95 1.33 -6.98 6.59
C ALA A 95 1.58 -7.49 5.16
N VAL A 96 0.86 -8.54 4.72
CA VAL A 96 0.96 -9.06 3.34
C VAL A 96 0.38 -8.07 2.31
N ILE A 97 -0.78 -7.48 2.59
CA ILE A 97 -1.40 -6.49 1.66
C ILE A 97 -0.48 -5.28 1.50
N VAL A 98 0.06 -4.75 2.60
CA VAL A 98 1.02 -3.64 2.58
C VAL A 98 2.33 -4.06 1.90
N GLY A 99 2.82 -5.27 2.14
CA GLY A 99 4.02 -5.82 1.48
C GLY A 99 3.86 -5.93 -0.03
N ILE A 100 2.70 -6.35 -0.53
CA ILE A 100 2.40 -6.38 -1.97
C ILE A 100 2.32 -4.95 -2.51
N GLY A 101 1.62 -4.04 -1.83
CA GLY A 101 1.50 -2.64 -2.28
C GLY A 101 2.83 -1.89 -2.36
N LEU A 102 3.75 -2.13 -1.41
CA LEU A 102 5.07 -1.49 -1.37
C LEU A 102 6.13 -2.17 -2.25
N SER A 103 5.81 -3.33 -2.82
CA SER A 103 6.74 -4.08 -3.66
C SER A 103 6.99 -3.47 -5.04
N ASN A 104 6.24 -2.44 -5.42
CA ASN A 104 6.48 -1.70 -6.66
C ASN A 104 7.86 -1.02 -6.63
N ILE A 105 8.52 -0.96 -7.78
CA ILE A 105 9.80 -0.26 -7.93
C ILE A 105 9.51 1.22 -8.12
N GLY A 106 10.15 2.07 -7.32
CA GLY A 106 9.94 3.51 -7.38
C GLY A 106 10.58 4.13 -8.61
N GLU A 107 10.02 5.24 -9.08
CA GLU A 107 10.54 6.00 -10.23
C GLU A 107 12.00 6.46 -10.03
N PHE A 108 12.36 6.73 -8.77
CA PHE A 108 13.71 7.10 -8.38
C PHE A 108 14.77 6.04 -8.72
N SER A 109 14.41 4.75 -8.72
CA SER A 109 15.33 3.68 -9.09
C SER A 109 15.79 3.81 -10.55
N PHE A 110 14.92 4.27 -11.46
CA PHE A 110 15.27 4.50 -12.86
C PHE A 110 16.20 5.70 -13.03
N VAL A 111 15.98 6.77 -12.25
CA VAL A 111 16.87 7.92 -12.24
C VAL A 111 18.27 7.52 -11.78
N LEU A 112 18.36 6.74 -10.69
CA LEU A 112 19.63 6.26 -10.15
C LEU A 112 20.35 5.33 -11.12
N MET A 113 19.61 4.44 -11.79
CA MET A 113 20.14 3.52 -12.78
C MET A 113 20.67 4.26 -14.02
N LYS A 114 19.95 5.26 -14.51
CA LYS A 114 20.42 6.12 -15.62
C LYS A 114 21.72 6.82 -15.26
N ALA A 115 21.78 7.43 -14.07
CA ALA A 115 23.00 8.04 -13.57
C ALA A 115 24.13 7.00 -13.45
N GLY A 116 23.87 5.82 -12.91
CA GLY A 116 24.86 4.74 -12.79
C GLY A 116 25.38 4.22 -14.13
N GLY A 117 24.55 4.24 -15.18
CA GLY A 117 24.97 3.94 -16.55
C GLY A 117 25.88 5.02 -17.13
N GLU A 118 25.58 6.31 -16.90
CA GLU A 118 26.41 7.43 -17.35
C GLU A 118 27.81 7.42 -16.71
N TYR A 119 27.94 6.95 -15.46
CA TYR A 119 29.23 6.78 -14.77
C TYR A 119 29.92 5.44 -15.07
N GLY A 120 29.37 4.60 -15.96
CA GLY A 120 29.96 3.31 -16.35
C GLY A 120 29.97 2.24 -15.25
N ILE A 121 29.20 2.43 -14.17
CA ILE A 121 29.09 1.48 -13.05
C ILE A 121 28.25 0.27 -13.46
N LEU A 122 27.28 0.48 -14.36
CA LEU A 122 26.37 -0.55 -14.87
C LEU A 122 26.78 -0.96 -16.28
N SER A 123 26.95 -2.26 -16.50
CA SER A 123 27.03 -2.81 -17.86
C SER A 123 25.69 -2.65 -18.57
N ASN A 124 25.71 -2.56 -19.90
CA ASN A 124 24.48 -2.41 -20.70
C ASN A 124 23.48 -3.56 -20.46
N GLU A 125 24.00 -4.77 -20.24
CA GLU A 125 23.19 -5.94 -19.90
C GLU A 125 22.49 -5.81 -18.54
N MET A 126 23.19 -5.32 -17.50
CA MET A 126 22.59 -5.08 -16.19
C MET A 126 21.54 -3.97 -16.25
N TYR A 127 21.81 -2.91 -17.04
CA TYR A 127 20.87 -1.82 -17.27
C TYR A 127 19.56 -2.33 -17.91
N GLN A 128 19.66 -3.08 -19.01
CA GLN A 128 18.48 -3.65 -19.69
C GLN A 128 17.74 -4.67 -18.81
N THR A 129 18.47 -5.53 -18.09
CA THR A 129 17.86 -6.51 -17.16
C THR A 129 17.09 -5.82 -16.03
N PHE A 130 17.62 -4.73 -15.48
CA PHE A 130 16.98 -3.98 -14.41
C PHE A 130 15.74 -3.22 -14.91
N ILE A 131 15.80 -2.58 -16.08
CA ILE A 131 14.62 -1.95 -16.71
C ILE A 131 13.52 -2.99 -16.94
N ALA A 132 13.88 -4.11 -17.57
CA ALA A 132 12.96 -5.20 -17.88
C ALA A 132 12.28 -5.77 -16.64
N SER A 133 13.05 -6.11 -15.60
CA SER A 133 12.51 -6.63 -14.34
C SER A 133 11.67 -5.59 -13.58
N SER A 134 12.01 -4.30 -13.70
CA SER A 134 11.26 -3.21 -13.09
C SER A 134 9.89 -3.02 -13.73
N ILE A 135 9.82 -3.02 -15.06
CA ILE A 135 8.56 -2.95 -15.81
C ILE A 135 7.70 -4.18 -15.51
N LEU A 136 8.30 -5.37 -15.53
CA LEU A 136 7.58 -6.61 -15.21
C LEU A 136 6.98 -6.55 -13.79
N THR A 137 7.73 -6.01 -12.82
CA THR A 137 7.24 -5.80 -11.46
C THR A 137 6.10 -4.78 -11.44
N MET A 138 6.24 -3.63 -12.11
CA MET A 138 5.18 -2.62 -12.20
C MET A 138 3.88 -3.16 -12.79
N LEU A 139 3.96 -4.06 -13.77
CA LEU A 139 2.79 -4.73 -14.36
C LEU A 139 2.22 -5.82 -13.44
N ALA A 140 3.08 -6.56 -12.74
CA ALA A 140 2.66 -7.65 -11.86
C ALA A 140 1.97 -7.15 -10.58
N ILE A 141 2.45 -6.05 -9.99
CA ILE A 141 1.93 -5.54 -8.71
C ILE A 141 0.44 -5.20 -8.73
N PRO A 142 -0.15 -4.46 -9.68
CA PRO A 142 -1.60 -4.19 -9.68
C PRO A 142 -2.42 -5.48 -9.75
N LEU A 143 -1.98 -6.47 -10.56
CA LEU A 143 -2.62 -7.79 -10.65
C LEU A 143 -2.51 -8.59 -9.33
N LEU A 144 -1.36 -8.49 -8.66
CA LEU A 144 -1.14 -9.08 -7.34
C LEU A 144 -1.93 -8.35 -6.26
N PHE A 145 -2.12 -7.04 -6.39
CA PHE A 145 -2.84 -6.20 -5.43
C PHE A 145 -4.34 -6.50 -5.45
N GLU A 146 -4.93 -6.69 -6.63
CA GLU A 146 -6.33 -7.13 -6.76
C GLU A 146 -6.55 -8.50 -6.08
N LYS A 147 -5.58 -9.40 -6.20
CA LYS A 147 -5.60 -10.73 -5.57
C LYS A 147 -5.06 -10.74 -4.15
N SER A 148 -4.58 -9.61 -3.62
CA SER A 148 -3.84 -9.55 -2.36
C SER A 148 -4.64 -10.07 -1.18
N GLN A 149 -5.96 -9.78 -1.14
CA GLN A 149 -6.84 -10.30 -0.10
C GLN A 149 -6.92 -11.82 -0.11
N ARG A 150 -7.01 -12.45 -1.29
CA ARG A 150 -7.04 -13.91 -1.43
C ARG A 150 -5.70 -14.53 -1.07
N VAL A 151 -4.61 -13.93 -1.55
CA VAL A 151 -3.23 -14.38 -1.26
C VAL A 151 -2.94 -14.28 0.25
N ALA A 152 -3.33 -13.18 0.89
CA ALA A 152 -3.17 -12.97 2.33
C ALA A 152 -3.95 -14.01 3.15
N LEU A 153 -5.16 -14.39 2.72
CA LEU A 153 -5.96 -15.43 3.37
C LEU A 153 -5.31 -16.82 3.22
N GLN A 154 -4.84 -17.16 2.01
CA GLN A 154 -4.19 -18.43 1.73
C GLN A 154 -2.86 -18.58 2.50
N LEU A 155 -2.00 -17.55 2.48
CA LEU A 155 -0.75 -17.57 3.22
C LEU A 155 -0.98 -17.65 4.73
N ALA A 156 -1.98 -16.94 5.27
CA ALA A 156 -2.31 -17.02 6.69
C ALA A 156 -2.73 -18.43 7.12
N HIS A 157 -3.43 -19.16 6.24
CA HIS A 157 -3.83 -20.55 6.48
C HIS A 157 -2.62 -21.51 6.43
N ILE A 158 -1.73 -21.34 5.46
CA ILE A 158 -0.54 -22.18 5.27
C ILE A 158 0.47 -21.99 6.40
N LEU A 159 0.73 -20.75 6.81
CA LEU A 159 1.75 -20.44 7.82
C LEU A 159 1.28 -20.68 9.26
N GLY A 160 0.09 -21.23 9.46
CA GLY A 160 -0.47 -21.46 10.81
C GLY A 160 -0.61 -20.17 11.62
N ALA A 161 -0.51 -19.01 10.96
CA ALA A 161 -0.61 -17.70 11.55
C ALA A 161 -2.09 -17.47 11.90
N LYS A 162 -2.52 -18.07 13.03
CA LYS A 162 -3.67 -17.62 13.82
C LYS A 162 -3.36 -16.25 14.44
N GLY A 163 -2.92 -15.30 13.62
CA GLY A 163 -2.87 -13.89 13.95
C GLY A 163 -4.29 -13.37 13.90
N ILE A 164 -5.02 -13.58 15.00
CA ILE A 164 -6.31 -12.99 15.34
C ILE A 164 -7.21 -12.88 14.11
N SER A 165 -7.58 -14.05 13.57
CA SER A 165 -8.86 -14.17 12.87
C SER A 165 -9.96 -14.01 13.91
N SER A 166 -10.15 -12.79 14.40
CA SER A 166 -11.41 -12.39 15.03
C SER A 166 -12.17 -11.53 14.02
N LEU A 167 -12.41 -12.08 12.83
CA LEU A 167 -13.80 -12.16 12.41
C LEU A 167 -14.43 -13.16 13.38
N GLU A 168 -14.64 -12.71 14.61
CA GLU A 168 -15.39 -13.45 15.59
C GLU A 168 -16.75 -13.59 14.94
N SER A 169 -17.08 -14.83 14.58
CA SER A 169 -18.34 -15.17 13.95
C SER A 169 -19.42 -14.41 14.69
N VAL A 170 -20.20 -13.60 13.97
CA VAL A 170 -21.39 -12.94 14.52
C VAL A 170 -22.10 -13.99 15.36
N PRO A 171 -22.28 -13.79 16.68
CA PRO A 171 -22.98 -14.76 17.50
C PRO A 171 -24.32 -15.05 16.82
N LYS A 172 -24.50 -16.28 16.35
CA LYS A 172 -25.76 -16.71 15.73
C LYS A 172 -26.84 -16.57 16.81
N GLY A 173 -27.81 -15.68 16.61
CA GLY A 173 -28.87 -15.44 17.59
C GLY A 173 -29.47 -14.04 17.60
N PHE A 174 -28.90 -13.05 16.90
CA PHE A 174 -29.49 -11.72 16.87
C PHE A 174 -30.60 -11.59 15.83
N SER A 175 -31.84 -11.76 16.26
CA SER A 175 -33.01 -11.21 15.56
C SER A 175 -33.38 -9.87 16.22
N ASN A 176 -33.57 -8.82 15.41
CA ASN A 176 -34.05 -7.51 15.88
C ASN A 176 -33.06 -6.69 16.76
N HIS A 177 -31.81 -6.54 16.30
CA HIS A 177 -30.74 -5.83 17.03
C HIS A 177 -30.26 -4.57 16.29
N VAL A 178 -29.63 -3.65 17.02
CA VAL A 178 -29.04 -2.42 16.47
C VAL A 178 -27.56 -2.63 16.16
N ILE A 179 -27.10 -2.21 14.98
CA ILE A 179 -25.69 -2.23 14.60
C ILE A 179 -25.11 -0.82 14.78
N ILE A 180 -24.11 -0.68 15.64
CA ILE A 180 -23.39 0.57 15.86
C ILE A 180 -22.16 0.59 14.95
N ALA A 181 -22.18 1.51 14.00
CA ALA A 181 -21.11 1.76 13.05
C ALA A 181 -20.04 2.69 13.62
N GLY A 182 -19.02 2.13 14.26
CA GLY A 182 -17.90 2.84 14.86
C GLY A 182 -18.08 3.17 16.34
N TYR A 183 -17.03 2.94 17.13
CA TYR A 183 -17.00 3.12 18.58
C TYR A 183 -16.21 4.38 19.01
N GLY A 184 -16.54 5.50 18.36
CA GLY A 184 -16.06 6.83 18.74
C GLY A 184 -16.87 7.46 19.88
N LEU A 185 -16.76 8.78 20.07
CA LEU A 185 -17.50 9.52 21.11
C LEU A 185 -19.02 9.32 21.00
N ASN A 186 -19.55 9.48 19.79
CA ASN A 186 -20.98 9.28 19.52
C ASN A 186 -21.38 7.80 19.62
N GLY A 187 -20.54 6.89 19.14
CA GLY A 187 -20.79 5.44 19.24
C GLY A 187 -20.83 4.94 20.68
N GLN A 188 -19.98 5.48 21.56
CA GLN A 188 -19.95 5.19 22.99
C GLN A 188 -21.21 5.68 23.70
N ASN A 189 -21.66 6.90 23.38
CA ASN A 189 -22.90 7.45 23.92
C ASN A 189 -24.11 6.60 23.50
N THR A 190 -24.21 6.26 22.21
CA THR A 190 -25.28 5.40 21.69
C THR A 190 -25.25 4.01 22.33
N ALA A 191 -24.06 3.40 22.47
CA ALA A 191 -23.92 2.10 23.13
C ALA A 191 -24.34 2.14 24.60
N SER A 192 -24.05 3.24 25.30
CA SER A 192 -24.44 3.45 26.70
C SER A 192 -25.95 3.57 26.84
N VAL A 193 -26.61 4.36 25.98
CA VAL A 193 -28.06 4.50 25.96
C VAL A 193 -28.75 3.16 25.66
N LEU A 194 -28.30 2.46 24.62
CA LEU A 194 -28.88 1.15 24.24
C LEU A 194 -28.71 0.10 25.34
N LYS A 195 -27.61 0.15 26.09
CA LYS A 195 -27.37 -0.69 27.27
C LYS A 195 -28.37 -0.37 28.39
N SER A 196 -28.63 0.91 28.65
CA SER A 196 -29.58 1.36 29.66
C SER A 196 -31.04 1.04 29.29
N THR A 197 -31.37 1.02 28.00
CA THR A 197 -32.73 0.70 27.51
C THR A 197 -32.95 -0.80 27.27
N GLY A 198 -31.94 -1.65 27.48
CA GLY A 198 -32.05 -3.11 27.33
C GLY A 198 -32.22 -3.59 25.88
N ILE A 199 -31.88 -2.77 24.89
CA ILE A 199 -31.96 -3.14 23.47
C ILE A 199 -30.71 -3.93 23.10
N GLU A 200 -30.85 -5.03 22.35
CA GLU A 200 -29.68 -5.76 21.86
C GLU A 200 -28.96 -4.98 20.76
N TYR A 201 -27.63 -4.87 20.86
CA TYR A 201 -26.80 -4.22 19.86
C TYR A 201 -25.44 -4.91 19.68
N ILE A 202 -24.83 -4.61 18.53
CA ILE A 202 -23.48 -5.04 18.18
C ILE A 202 -22.68 -3.86 17.64
N ILE A 203 -21.42 -3.73 18.04
CA ILE A 203 -20.54 -2.65 17.61
C ILE A 203 -19.60 -3.16 16.53
N LEU A 204 -19.48 -2.45 15.42
CA LEU A 204 -18.51 -2.72 14.35
C LEU A 204 -17.56 -1.52 14.22
N ASP A 205 -16.25 -1.73 14.31
CA ASP A 205 -15.24 -0.70 14.09
C ASP A 205 -14.01 -1.30 13.39
N MET A 206 -13.37 -0.50 12.55
CA MET A 206 -12.13 -0.85 11.84
C MET A 206 -10.87 -0.61 12.69
N ASN A 207 -11.01 0.02 13.86
CA ASN A 207 -9.92 0.30 14.78
C ASN A 207 -9.87 -0.75 15.91
N ALA A 208 -8.79 -1.54 15.94
CA ALA A 208 -8.59 -2.62 16.91
C ALA A 208 -8.52 -2.12 18.38
N ASP A 209 -7.97 -0.93 18.62
CA ASP A 209 -7.88 -0.34 19.97
C ASP A 209 -9.26 -0.01 20.53
N ARG A 210 -10.15 0.49 19.66
CA ARG A 210 -11.55 0.81 20.03
C ARG A 210 -12.35 -0.45 20.32
N ILE A 211 -12.17 -1.52 19.54
CA ILE A 211 -12.80 -2.82 19.80
C ILE A 211 -12.29 -3.43 21.11
N SER A 212 -10.98 -3.35 21.37
CA SER A 212 -10.39 -3.82 22.63
C SER A 212 -10.99 -3.09 23.83
N ARG A 213 -11.16 -1.77 23.72
CA ARG A 213 -11.82 -0.94 24.73
C ARG A 213 -13.30 -1.31 24.92
N ALA A 214 -14.06 -1.44 23.83
CA ALA A 214 -15.46 -1.84 23.88
C ALA A 214 -15.66 -3.21 24.57
N LYS A 215 -14.78 -4.18 24.28
CA LYS A 215 -14.80 -5.50 24.93
C LYS A 215 -14.47 -5.43 26.43
N LYS A 216 -13.51 -4.59 26.83
CA LYS A 216 -13.20 -4.33 28.26
C LYS A 216 -14.40 -3.72 29.00
N GLU A 217 -15.16 -2.87 28.32
CA GLU A 217 -16.38 -2.23 28.82
C GLU A 217 -17.62 -3.16 28.76
N LYS A 218 -17.39 -4.45 28.45
CA LYS A 218 -18.38 -5.55 28.35
C LYS A 218 -19.43 -5.34 27.25
N HIS A 219 -19.10 -4.61 26.18
CA HIS A 219 -19.95 -4.52 25.00
C HIS A 219 -19.67 -5.66 24.03
N LYS A 220 -20.69 -6.06 23.27
CA LYS A 220 -20.55 -7.00 22.14
C LYS A 220 -19.97 -6.24 20.94
N ALA A 221 -18.69 -6.44 20.64
CA ALA A 221 -17.96 -5.67 19.62
C ALA A 221 -17.16 -6.58 18.67
N LEU A 222 -17.26 -6.29 17.38
CA LEU A 222 -16.66 -7.01 16.26
C LEU A 222 -15.78 -6.08 15.43
N PHE A 223 -14.66 -6.62 14.95
CA PHE A 223 -13.83 -5.92 13.99
C PHE A 223 -14.39 -6.11 12.59
N GLY A 224 -14.76 -5.02 11.91
CA GLY A 224 -15.37 -5.11 10.58
C GLY A 224 -15.47 -3.77 9.88
N ASP A 225 -15.42 -3.81 8.55
CA ASP A 225 -15.67 -2.67 7.67
C ASP A 225 -17.13 -2.72 7.19
N ILE A 226 -17.83 -1.61 7.35
CA ILE A 226 -19.27 -1.47 7.07
C ILE A 226 -19.51 -1.12 5.61
N SER A 227 -18.46 -0.70 4.90
CA SER A 227 -18.48 -0.40 3.46
C SER A 227 -18.56 -1.67 2.62
N HIS A 228 -18.35 -2.85 3.20
CA HIS A 228 -18.40 -4.14 2.53
C HIS A 228 -19.63 -4.95 2.96
N GLN A 229 -20.50 -5.26 2.00
CA GLN A 229 -21.78 -5.95 2.16
C GLN A 229 -21.65 -7.47 2.44
N ARG A 230 -20.66 -7.89 3.23
CA ARG A 230 -20.53 -9.24 3.77
C ARG A 230 -20.59 -9.20 5.28
N ILE A 231 -21.79 -8.88 5.79
CA ILE A 231 -22.19 -9.06 7.19
C ILE A 231 -23.51 -9.83 7.16
#